data_AF-A0A6P2V9F8-F1
#
_entry.id   AF-A0A6P2V9F8-F1
#
_cell.length_a   1.000
_cell.length_b   1.000
_cell.length_c   1.000
_cell.angle_alpha   90.00
_cell.angle_beta   90.00
_cell.angle_gamma   90.00
#
_symmetry.space_group_name_H-M   'P 1'
#
loop_
_entity.id
_entity.type
_entity.pdbx_description
1 polymer ?
#
loop_
_entity_poly.entity_id
_entity_poly.type
_entity_poly.pdbx_seq_one_letter_code
_entity_poly.pdbx_strand_id
1 'polypeptide(L)'
;MAQDIHALVKALGKRDVEVVGHDIGLMVAYAYAAQYRNESRRLALMESFLPGVGNWQPYYYSPAKWHFAFYGETPLKLVHARERIYLDHFWNDFAANPDHSVSEADRELYTSIYAQPGRMRAGSEWFHAFPQDIQHFQQFAKTPLQMPVFVLTGRRLPMTSRSIRFAWWR
;
A
#
# COMPACT_ATOMS: atom_id res chain seq x y z
N MET A 1 8.29 -8.90 2.64
CA MET A 1 6.83 -9.00 2.87
C MET A 1 6.11 -10.03 2.00
N ALA A 2 6.07 -9.90 0.66
CA ALA A 2 5.28 -10.85 -0.16
C ALA A 2 5.70 -12.33 0.02
N GLN A 3 7.00 -12.57 0.15
CA GLN A 3 7.55 -13.89 0.47
C GLN A 3 7.19 -14.35 1.89
N ASP A 4 7.10 -13.43 2.86
CA ASP A 4 6.65 -13.74 4.22
C ASP A 4 5.17 -14.14 4.25
N ILE A 5 4.32 -13.45 3.47
CA ILE A 5 2.91 -13.82 3.29
C ILE A 5 2.80 -15.19 2.63
N HIS A 6 3.64 -15.49 1.64
CA HIS A 6 3.70 -16.82 1.02
C HIS A 6 4.11 -17.91 2.02
N ALA A 7 5.15 -17.66 2.82
CA ALA A 7 5.56 -18.58 3.88
C ALA A 7 4.41 -18.82 4.88
N LEU A 8 3.67 -17.78 5.26
CA LEU A 8 2.48 -17.91 6.12
C LEU A 8 1.38 -18.76 5.47
N VAL A 9 1.05 -18.50 4.20
CA VAL A 9 0.06 -19.28 3.44
C VAL A 9 0.43 -20.77 3.44
N LYS A 10 1.71 -21.08 3.22
CA LYS A 10 2.25 -22.45 3.24
C LYS A 10 2.16 -23.07 4.65
N ALA A 11 2.52 -22.32 5.69
CA ALA A 11 2.43 -22.77 7.08
C ALA A 11 0.98 -23.08 7.50
N LEU A 12 0.00 -22.37 6.94
CA LEU A 12 -1.43 -22.62 7.14
C LEU A 12 -1.98 -23.79 6.29
N GLY A 13 -1.13 -24.52 5.57
CA GLY A 13 -1.53 -25.65 4.73
C GLY A 13 -2.38 -25.25 3.51
N LYS A 14 -2.30 -23.98 3.09
CA LYS A 14 -2.98 -23.48 1.89
C LYS A 14 -2.02 -23.48 0.70
N ARG A 15 -2.60 -23.52 -0.50
CA ARG A 15 -1.85 -23.53 -1.77
C ARG A 15 -2.43 -22.56 -2.78
N ASP A 16 -3.73 -22.61 -3.00
CA ASP A 16 -4.41 -21.71 -3.93
C ASP A 16 -5.22 -20.69 -3.12
N VAL A 17 -4.85 -19.42 -3.20
CA VAL A 17 -5.45 -18.35 -2.39
C VAL A 17 -6.02 -17.22 -3.24
N GLU A 18 -7.01 -16.53 -2.67
CA GLU A 18 -7.47 -15.23 -3.16
C GLU A 18 -6.74 -14.16 -2.36
N VAL A 19 -6.13 -13.20 -3.05
CA VAL A 19 -5.28 -12.19 -2.41
C VAL A 19 -5.94 -10.84 -2.54
N VAL A 20 -6.14 -10.16 -1.42
CA VAL A 20 -6.70 -8.81 -1.37
C VAL A 20 -5.68 -7.89 -0.72
N GLY A 21 -5.38 -6.77 -1.37
CA GLY A 21 -4.48 -5.76 -0.84
C GLY A 21 -5.11 -4.37 -0.90
N HIS A 22 -4.99 -3.64 0.20
CA HIS A 22 -5.47 -2.27 0.37
C HIS A 22 -4.30 -1.36 0.77
N ASP A 23 -4.25 -0.16 0.20
CA ASP A 23 -3.17 0.82 0.43
C ASP A 23 -1.76 0.22 0.16
N ILE A 24 -0.78 0.31 1.06
CA ILE A 24 0.52 -0.37 0.92
C ILE A 24 0.35 -1.90 0.77
N GLY A 25 -0.70 -2.48 1.36
CA GLY A 25 -1.04 -3.90 1.21
C GLY A 25 -1.33 -4.30 -0.25
N LEU A 26 -1.76 -3.38 -1.12
CA LEU A 26 -1.91 -3.63 -2.55
C LEU A 26 -0.56 -3.93 -3.22
N MET A 27 0.53 -3.28 -2.77
CA MET A 27 1.87 -3.51 -3.32
C MET A 27 2.38 -4.91 -2.94
N VAL A 28 2.11 -5.32 -1.69
CA VAL A 28 2.41 -6.67 -1.21
C VAL A 28 1.59 -7.72 -1.95
N ALA A 29 0.28 -7.49 -2.12
CA ALA A 29 -0.62 -8.37 -2.85
C ALA A 29 -0.22 -8.54 -4.31
N TYR A 30 0.15 -7.44 -4.98
CA TYR A 30 0.66 -7.47 -6.34
C TYR A 30 1.97 -8.26 -6.44
N ALA A 31 2.94 -7.99 -5.56
CA ALA A 31 4.20 -8.71 -5.52
C ALA A 31 4.01 -10.21 -5.25
N TYR A 32 3.05 -10.59 -4.39
CA TYR A 32 2.67 -11.98 -4.16
C TYR A 32 2.13 -12.61 -5.45
N ALA A 33 1.11 -12.00 -6.06
CA ALA A 33 0.46 -12.56 -7.24
C ALA A 33 1.42 -12.66 -8.44
N ALA A 34 2.34 -11.70 -8.58
CA ALA A 34 3.33 -11.72 -9.64
C ALA A 34 4.45 -12.76 -9.42
N GLN A 35 4.80 -13.10 -8.18
CA GLN A 35 5.81 -14.13 -7.91
C GLN A 35 5.20 -15.54 -7.89
N TYR A 36 3.96 -15.67 -7.42
CA TYR A 36 3.27 -16.94 -7.22
C TYR A 36 1.99 -17.02 -8.06
N ARG A 37 2.12 -16.78 -9.37
CA ARG A 37 0.98 -16.72 -10.32
C ARG A 37 0.10 -17.96 -10.28
N ASN A 38 0.70 -19.14 -10.18
CA ASN A 38 -0.01 -20.43 -10.18
C ASN A 38 -0.71 -20.74 -8.85
N GLU A 39 -0.43 -19.97 -7.80
CA GLU A 39 -0.98 -20.14 -6.44
C GLU A 39 -2.01 -19.04 -6.10
N SER A 40 -2.21 -18.09 -7.02
CA SER A 40 -3.10 -16.93 -6.84
C SER A 40 -4.33 -17.09 -7.74
N ARG A 41 -5.49 -17.42 -7.16
CA ARG A 41 -6.74 -17.66 -7.92
C ARG A 41 -7.43 -16.38 -8.37
N ARG A 42 -7.38 -15.35 -7.54
CA ARG A 42 -7.95 -14.02 -7.78
C ARG A 42 -7.14 -12.97 -7.04
N LEU A 43 -7.07 -11.78 -7.60
CA LEU A 43 -6.39 -10.64 -7.01
C LEU A 43 -7.35 -9.46 -6.91
N ALA A 44 -7.46 -8.84 -5.73
CA ALA A 44 -8.14 -7.57 -5.55
C ALA A 44 -7.16 -6.50 -5.06
N LEU A 45 -7.09 -5.37 -5.77
CA LEU A 45 -6.19 -4.25 -5.49
C LEU A 45 -7.04 -3.01 -5.18
N MET A 46 -6.81 -2.39 -4.01
CA MET A 46 -7.68 -1.34 -3.48
C MET A 46 -6.91 -0.06 -3.08
N GLU A 47 -7.40 1.10 -3.50
CA GLU A 47 -7.05 2.45 -3.00
C GLU A 47 -5.57 2.91 -3.03
N SER A 48 -4.69 2.32 -3.86
CA SER A 48 -3.33 2.85 -4.06
C SER A 48 -2.74 2.54 -5.45
N PHE A 49 -1.68 3.23 -5.85
CA PHE A 49 -0.99 2.98 -7.12
C PHE A 49 0.09 1.89 -6.98
N LEU A 50 0.52 1.32 -8.10
CA LEU A 50 1.70 0.45 -8.15
C LEU A 50 2.91 1.26 -8.61
N PRO A 51 3.91 1.53 -7.75
CA PRO A 51 5.14 2.21 -8.18
C PRO A 51 5.82 1.42 -9.30
N GLY A 52 6.32 2.12 -10.32
CA GLY A 52 6.97 1.47 -11.47
C GLY A 52 6.03 0.90 -12.54
N VAL A 53 4.71 0.86 -12.32
CA VAL A 53 3.74 0.23 -13.25
C VAL A 53 2.72 1.24 -13.77
N GLY A 54 2.50 1.25 -15.09
CA GLY A 54 1.55 2.16 -15.73
C GLY A 54 1.91 3.63 -15.53
N ASN A 55 0.90 4.50 -15.39
CA ASN A 55 1.10 5.94 -15.19
C ASN A 55 1.27 6.30 -13.69
N TRP A 56 2.30 5.76 -13.04
CA TRP A 56 2.52 5.89 -11.59
C TRP A 56 3.17 7.22 -11.17
N GLN A 57 4.01 7.81 -12.04
CA GLN A 57 4.85 8.96 -11.69
C GLN A 57 4.07 10.19 -11.19
N PRO A 58 2.92 10.60 -11.77
CA PRO A 58 2.17 11.75 -11.28
C PRO A 58 1.67 11.60 -9.84
N TYR A 59 1.47 10.35 -9.39
CA TYR A 59 1.04 10.07 -8.02
C TYR A 59 2.22 10.04 -7.06
N TYR A 60 3.32 9.42 -7.47
CA TYR A 60 4.53 9.31 -6.66
C TYR A 60 5.20 10.66 -6.41
N TYR A 61 5.29 11.51 -7.43
CA TYR A 61 5.92 12.83 -7.33
C TYR A 61 4.93 13.95 -6.96
N SER A 62 3.70 13.61 -6.57
CA SER A 62 2.72 14.61 -6.18
C SER A 62 3.15 15.32 -4.89
N PRO A 63 3.17 16.67 -4.84
CA PRO A 63 3.44 17.40 -3.59
C PRO A 63 2.42 17.08 -2.48
N ALA A 64 1.19 16.68 -2.84
CA ALA A 64 0.18 16.22 -1.89
C ALA A 64 0.55 14.89 -1.20
N LYS A 65 1.58 14.18 -1.69
CA LYS A 65 2.11 12.93 -1.12
C LYS A 65 3.48 13.14 -0.49
N TRP A 66 3.70 14.29 0.14
CA TRP A 66 4.93 14.63 0.85
C TRP A 66 5.39 13.55 1.84
N HIS A 67 4.44 12.81 2.44
CA HIS A 67 4.75 11.75 3.39
C HIS A 67 5.56 10.60 2.78
N PHE A 68 5.55 10.40 1.45
CA PHE A 68 6.41 9.43 0.78
C PHE A 68 7.91 9.75 0.92
N ALA A 69 8.27 11.02 1.12
CA ALA A 69 9.64 11.46 1.34
C ALA A 69 9.93 11.76 2.83
N PHE A 70 8.95 11.57 3.71
CA PHE A 70 9.04 11.93 5.12
C PHE A 70 9.37 10.71 6.00
N TYR A 71 10.58 10.19 5.84
CA TYR A 71 11.12 9.06 6.60
C TYR A 71 12.57 9.31 7.05
N GLY A 72 13.05 8.48 7.98
CA GLY A 72 14.40 8.60 8.57
C GLY A 72 14.42 9.32 9.92
N GLU A 73 15.62 9.55 10.46
CA GLU A 73 15.79 9.99 11.85
C GLU A 73 15.14 11.34 12.16
N THR A 74 15.24 12.32 11.25
CA THR A 74 14.68 13.66 11.48
C THR A 74 13.15 13.64 11.49
N PRO A 75 12.45 13.07 10.48
CA PRO A 75 11.00 12.86 10.55
C PRO A 75 10.54 12.11 11.80
N LEU A 76 11.23 11.04 12.20
CA LEU A 76 10.87 10.29 13.41
C LEU A 76 10.94 11.15 14.68
N LYS A 77 11.97 12.00 14.82
CA LYS A 77 12.06 12.97 15.93
C LYS A 77 10.95 14.02 15.89
N LEU A 78 10.52 14.44 14.69
CA LEU A 78 9.42 15.38 14.55
C LEU A 78 8.07 14.75 14.93
N VAL A 79 7.88 13.46 14.64
CA VAL A 79 6.62 12.76 14.94
C VAL A 79 6.55 12.25 16.37
N HIS A 80 7.67 11.99 17.03
CA HIS A 80 7.71 11.44 18.39
C HIS A 80 6.82 12.22 19.37
N ALA A 81 5.95 11.49 20.09
CA ALA A 81 4.94 12.01 21.02
C ALA A 81 3.88 12.93 20.36
N ARG A 82 3.81 12.93 19.03
CA ARG A 82 2.86 13.67 18.18
C ARG A 82 2.28 12.76 17.09
N GLU A 83 2.27 11.46 17.33
CA GLU A 83 1.81 10.44 16.38
C GLU A 83 0.36 10.71 15.96
N ARG A 84 -0.49 11.17 16.88
CA ARG A 84 -1.88 11.55 16.58
C ARG A 84 -1.98 12.59 15.47
N ILE A 85 -1.17 13.66 15.55
CA ILE A 85 -1.15 14.73 14.55
C ILE A 85 -0.74 14.19 13.18
N TYR A 86 0.27 13.32 13.16
CA TYR A 86 0.74 12.69 11.93
C TYR A 86 -0.31 11.73 11.33
N LEU A 87 -0.99 10.93 12.15
CA LEU A 87 -2.00 9.98 11.68
C LEU A 87 -3.31 10.65 11.26
N ASP A 88 -3.71 11.72 11.94
CA ASP A 88 -4.88 12.52 11.57
C ASP A 88 -4.78 13.09 10.15
N HIS A 89 -3.56 13.40 9.67
CA HIS A 89 -3.35 13.78 8.27
C HIS A 89 -3.93 12.73 7.30
N PHE A 90 -3.69 11.43 7.55
CA PHE A 90 -4.22 10.37 6.69
C PHE A 90 -5.73 10.23 6.85
N TRP A 91 -6.23 10.26 8.07
CA TRP A 91 -7.66 10.06 8.32
C TRP A 91 -8.52 11.25 7.88
N ASN A 92 -7.95 12.45 7.79
CA ASN A 92 -8.68 13.62 7.33
C ASN A 92 -8.49 13.82 5.82
N ASP A 93 -7.24 13.95 5.37
CA ASP A 93 -6.94 14.46 4.03
C ASP A 93 -7.19 13.40 2.93
N PHE A 94 -7.26 12.12 3.32
CA PHE A 94 -7.50 11.00 2.40
C PHE A 94 -8.92 10.44 2.54
N ALA A 95 -9.72 10.97 3.45
CA ALA A 95 -11.13 10.62 3.53
C ALA A 95 -11.95 11.37 2.47
N ALA A 96 -12.96 10.70 1.90
CA ALA A 96 -13.91 11.36 1.02
C ALA A 96 -14.77 12.42 1.74
N ASN A 97 -14.98 12.21 3.05
CA ASN A 97 -15.58 13.15 3.99
C ASN A 97 -14.84 13.01 5.34
N PRO A 98 -14.04 14.00 5.76
CA PRO A 98 -13.30 13.96 7.03
C PRO A 98 -14.22 13.77 8.26
N ASP A 99 -15.42 14.36 8.23
CA ASP A 99 -16.41 14.26 9.31
C ASP A 99 -17.04 12.87 9.42
N HIS A 100 -16.79 12.00 8.44
CA HIS A 100 -17.31 10.63 8.37
C HIS A 100 -16.21 9.64 7.99
N SER A 101 -15.02 9.87 8.54
CA SER A 101 -13.82 9.03 8.40
C SER A 101 -13.72 8.02 9.56
N VAL A 102 -12.52 7.85 10.14
CA VAL A 102 -12.23 7.01 11.30
C VAL A 102 -12.80 7.63 12.58
N SER A 103 -13.48 6.81 13.38
CA SER A 103 -14.08 7.22 14.66
C SER A 103 -13.02 7.66 15.68
N GLU A 104 -13.35 8.55 16.61
CA GLU A 104 -12.37 8.99 17.63
C GLU A 104 -11.80 7.83 18.45
N ALA A 105 -12.64 6.85 18.81
CA ALA A 105 -12.19 5.65 19.54
C ALA A 105 -11.14 4.84 18.74
N ASP A 106 -11.35 4.67 17.43
CA ASP A 106 -10.38 3.99 16.57
C ASP A 106 -9.12 4.83 16.39
N ARG A 107 -9.24 6.16 16.28
CA ARG A 107 -8.08 7.06 16.19
C ARG A 107 -7.20 6.97 17.43
N GLU A 108 -7.78 6.93 18.62
CA GLU A 108 -7.07 6.70 19.89
C GLU A 108 -6.38 5.33 19.90
N LEU A 109 -7.11 4.27 19.53
CA LEU A 109 -6.57 2.92 19.45
C LEU A 109 -5.37 2.84 18.51
N TYR A 110 -5.50 3.28 17.26
CA TYR A 110 -4.41 3.23 16.29
C TYR A 110 -3.24 4.12 16.71
N THR A 111 -3.50 5.32 17.24
CA THR A 111 -2.44 6.18 17.78
C THR A 111 -1.65 5.46 18.86
N SER A 112 -2.32 4.78 19.80
CA SER A 112 -1.64 4.05 20.87
C SER A 112 -0.75 2.91 20.36
N ILE A 113 -1.17 2.25 19.27
CA ILE A 113 -0.39 1.18 18.63
C ILE A 113 0.84 1.78 17.94
N TYR A 114 0.66 2.83 17.14
CA TYR A 114 1.75 3.47 16.40
C TYR A 114 2.75 4.22 17.28
N ALA A 115 2.33 4.70 18.46
CA ALA A 115 3.19 5.34 19.44
C ALA A 115 4.12 4.36 20.17
N GLN A 116 3.91 3.04 20.06
CA GLN A 116 4.83 2.07 20.65
C GLN A 116 6.22 2.15 20.01
N PRO A 117 7.30 1.86 20.78
CA PRO A 117 8.67 1.94 20.28
C PRO A 117 8.86 1.20 18.94
N GLY A 118 9.43 1.90 17.97
CA GLY A 118 9.77 1.35 16.65
C GLY A 118 8.62 1.23 15.65
N ARG A 119 7.35 1.43 16.03
CA ARG A 119 6.21 1.26 15.12
C ARG A 119 6.13 2.36 14.05
N MET A 120 6.34 3.63 14.43
CA MET A 120 6.45 4.72 13.45
C MET A 120 7.61 4.50 12.46
N ARG A 121 8.75 3.99 12.94
CA ARG A 121 9.88 3.62 12.06
C ARG A 121 9.44 2.56 11.06
N ALA A 122 8.89 1.45 11.54
CA ALA A 122 8.40 0.37 10.68
C ALA A 122 7.36 0.87 9.65
N GLY A 123 6.46 1.77 10.05
CA GLY A 123 5.52 2.43 9.13
C GLY A 123 6.22 3.23 8.04
N SER A 124 7.26 3.99 8.38
CA SER A 124 8.01 4.83 7.44
C SER A 124 8.92 4.03 6.49
N GLU A 125 9.37 2.83 6.89
CA GLU A 125 10.23 1.99 6.04
C GLU A 125 9.54 1.52 4.75
N TRP A 126 8.21 1.48 4.73
CA TRP A 126 7.46 1.24 3.49
C TRP A 126 7.79 2.29 2.42
N PHE A 127 7.80 3.56 2.80
CA PHE A 127 8.11 4.65 1.88
C PHE A 127 9.59 4.68 1.51
N HIS A 128 10.47 4.37 2.46
CA HIS A 128 11.90 4.25 2.21
C HIS A 128 12.21 3.15 1.17
N ALA A 129 11.44 2.06 1.15
CA ALA A 129 11.61 0.95 0.21
C ALA A 129 11.09 1.23 -1.21
N PHE A 130 10.32 2.31 -1.43
CA PHE A 130 9.69 2.58 -2.72
C PHE A 130 10.64 2.58 -3.94
N PRO A 131 11.87 3.17 -3.89
CA PRO A 131 12.80 3.09 -5.01
C PRO A 131 13.13 1.66 -5.45
N GLN A 132 13.23 0.74 -4.48
CA GLN A 132 13.47 -0.68 -4.76
C GLN A 132 12.20 -1.36 -5.31
N ASP A 133 11.03 -1.06 -4.74
CA ASP A 133 9.76 -1.60 -5.23
C ASP A 133 9.46 -1.18 -6.67
N ILE A 134 9.81 0.05 -7.06
CA ILE A 134 9.73 0.51 -8.46
C ILE A 134 10.47 -0.46 -9.39
N GLN A 135 11.71 -0.81 -9.05
CA GLN A 135 12.54 -1.71 -9.87
C GLN A 135 11.96 -3.12 -9.94
N HIS A 136 11.53 -3.66 -8.79
CA HIS A 136 10.90 -4.98 -8.74
C HIS A 136 9.60 -5.04 -9.54
N PHE A 137 8.73 -4.04 -9.39
CA PHE A 137 7.42 -4.05 -10.02
C PHE A 137 7.51 -3.80 -11.53
N GLN A 138 8.47 -3.00 -11.99
CA GLN A 138 8.82 -2.89 -13.41
C GLN A 138 9.22 -4.25 -14.00
N GLN A 139 10.03 -5.02 -13.27
CA GLN A 139 10.44 -6.36 -13.72
C GLN A 139 9.25 -7.34 -13.72
N PHE A 140 8.44 -7.33 -12.66
CA PHE A 140 7.27 -8.20 -12.54
C PHE A 140 6.21 -7.93 -13.62
N ALA A 141 6.00 -6.65 -13.96
CA ALA A 141 5.01 -6.23 -14.95
C ALA A 141 5.35 -6.64 -16.38
N LYS A 142 6.58 -7.11 -16.66
CA LYS A 142 6.95 -7.68 -17.96
C LYS A 142 6.19 -8.97 -18.29
N THR A 143 5.63 -9.65 -17.29
CA THR A 143 4.84 -10.86 -17.47
C THR A 143 3.43 -10.62 -16.93
N PRO A 144 2.38 -10.74 -17.77
CA PRO A 144 1.01 -10.54 -17.35
C PRO A 144 0.60 -11.43 -16.17
N LEU A 145 -0.33 -10.92 -15.37
CA LEU A 145 -1.04 -11.71 -14.38
C LEU A 145 -2.04 -12.63 -15.10
N GLN A 146 -2.08 -13.91 -14.71
CA GLN A 146 -2.91 -14.92 -15.37
C GLN A 146 -4.30 -15.09 -14.73
N MET A 147 -4.46 -14.61 -13.51
CA MET A 147 -5.69 -14.70 -12.74
C MET A 147 -6.58 -13.46 -12.95
N PRO A 148 -7.89 -13.56 -12.72
CA PRO A 148 -8.76 -12.39 -12.68
C PRO A 148 -8.29 -11.35 -11.65
N VAL A 149 -8.22 -10.09 -12.09
CA VAL A 149 -7.83 -8.95 -11.25
C VAL A 149 -9.01 -8.00 -11.10
N PHE A 150 -9.40 -7.72 -9.86
CA PHE A 150 -10.38 -6.71 -9.49
C PHE A 150 -9.67 -5.47 -8.93
N VAL A 151 -10.11 -4.29 -9.32
CA VAL A 151 -9.54 -3.02 -8.84
C VAL A 151 -10.66 -2.17 -8.27
N LEU A 152 -10.54 -1.79 -6.99
CA LEU A 152 -11.50 -0.92 -6.30
C LEU A 152 -10.86 0.42 -5.94
N THR A 153 -11.62 1.49 -6.21
CA THR A 153 -11.11 2.86 -6.15
C THR A 153 -12.18 3.82 -5.65
N GLY A 154 -11.83 4.68 -4.71
CA GLY A 154 -12.71 5.73 -4.20
C GLY A 154 -12.91 6.77 -5.28
N ARG A 155 -14.18 7.09 -5.60
CA ARG A 155 -14.49 8.06 -6.66
C ARG A 155 -13.82 9.43 -6.45
N ARG A 156 -13.61 9.83 -5.19
CA ARG A 156 -12.97 11.10 -4.81
C ARG A 156 -11.47 10.98 -4.58
N LEU A 157 -10.90 9.77 -4.69
CA LEU A 157 -9.47 9.50 -4.63
C LEU A 157 -9.01 9.09 -6.04
N PRO A 158 -8.54 10.02 -6.90
CA PRO A 158 -8.29 9.76 -8.32
C PRO A 158 -7.07 8.86 -8.63
N MET A 159 -6.68 7.97 -7.70
CA MET A 159 -5.37 7.31 -7.66
C MET A 159 -5.23 6.06 -8.54
N THR A 160 -6.32 5.39 -8.92
CA THR A 160 -6.23 3.96 -9.26
C THR A 160 -6.86 3.55 -10.58
N SER A 161 -7.93 4.20 -11.03
CA SER A 161 -8.65 3.72 -12.21
C SER A 161 -7.86 3.90 -13.53
N ARG A 162 -6.92 4.85 -13.60
CA ARG A 162 -6.08 5.08 -14.80
C ARG A 162 -4.67 4.49 -14.72
N SER A 163 -4.09 4.33 -13.53
CA SER A 163 -2.73 3.79 -13.36
C SER A 163 -2.68 2.28 -13.57
N ILE A 164 -3.69 1.53 -13.08
CA ILE A 164 -3.71 0.06 -13.14
C ILE A 164 -4.28 -0.44 -14.48
N ARG A 165 -5.24 0.27 -15.10
CA ARG A 165 -5.91 -0.21 -16.32
C ARG A 165 -5.00 -0.42 -17.53
N PHE A 166 -3.84 0.24 -17.60
CA PHE A 166 -2.97 0.15 -18.78
C PHE A 166 -1.93 -0.97 -18.73
N ALA A 167 -1.67 -1.59 -17.57
CA ALA A 167 -0.62 -2.60 -17.45
C ALA A 167 -1.08 -4.04 -17.77
N TRP A 168 -2.39 -4.29 -17.86
CA TRP A 168 -2.95 -5.65 -17.80
C TRP A 168 -3.79 -6.06 -19.01
N TRP A 169 -3.93 -5.19 -20.02
CA TRP A 169 -4.77 -5.40 -21.20
C TRP A 169 -3.98 -5.22 -22.51
N ARG A 170 -2.93 -6.02 -22.71
CA ARG A 170 -2.32 -6.25 -24.02
C ARG A 170 -2.07 -7.73 -24.22
#